data_AF-A0A7Y2F3V6-F1
#
_entry.id   AF-A0A7Y2F3V6-F1
#
_cell.length_a   1.000
_cell.length_b   1.000
_cell.length_c   1.000
_cell.angle_alpha   90.00
_cell.angle_beta   90.00
_cell.angle_gamma   90.00
#
_symmetry.space_group_name_H-M   'P 1'
#
loop_
_entity.id
_entity.type
_entity.pdbx_description
1 polymer ?
#
loop_
_entity_poly.entity_id
_entity_poly.type
_entity_poly.pdbx_seq_one_letter_code
_entity_poly.pdbx_strand_id
1 'polypeptide(L)' 'MRTNRIYIVIMAMAICLGSWAQDDMNEVWEIGLEHQGEMTGVGLEGEISYAASDKKMTVFNNDDGKTIWTKAY' A
#
# COMPACT_ATOMS: atom_id res chain seq x y z
N MET A 1 2.99 38.75 17.71
CA MET A 1 3.21 38.47 16.26
C MET A 1 4.48 37.66 15.93
N ARG A 2 5.49 37.52 16.81
CA ARG A 2 6.71 36.74 16.52
C ARG A 2 6.52 35.21 16.53
N THR A 3 5.67 34.70 17.43
CA THR A 3 5.45 33.26 17.64
C THR A 3 4.83 32.56 16.42
N ASN A 4 3.89 33.22 15.73
CA ASN A 4 3.24 32.67 14.53
C ASN A 4 4.22 32.39 13.38
N ARG A 5 5.29 33.19 13.25
CA ARG A 5 6.31 33.00 12.21
C ARG A 5 7.15 31.75 12.46
N ILE A 6 7.37 31.40 13.74
CA ILE A 6 8.15 30.22 14.12
C ILE A 6 7.37 28.93 13.82
N TYR A 7 6.06 28.91 14.05
CA TYR A 7 5.23 27.75 13.72
C TYR A 7 5.15 27.50 12.22
N ILE A 8 5.09 28.56 11.41
CA ILE A 8 5.10 28.44 9.94
C ILE A 8 6.43 27.82 9.46
N VAL A 9 7.55 28.25 10.03
CA VAL A 9 8.88 27.73 9.68
C VAL A 9 9.04 26.27 10.09
N ILE A 10 8.51 25.88 11.26
CA ILE A 10 8.52 24.48 11.72
C ILE A 10 7.62 23.60 10.83
N MET A 11 6.43 24.07 10.45
CA MET A 11 5.55 23.35 9.53
C MET A 11 6.19 23.16 8.15
N ALA A 12 6.83 24.20 7.61
CA ALA A 12 7.51 24.12 6.33
C ALA A 12 8.67 23.11 6.36
N MET A 13 9.43 23.06 7.46
CA MET A 13 10.48 22.04 7.64
C MET A 13 9.92 20.61 7.72
N ALA A 14 8.80 20.40 8.42
CA ALA A 14 8.19 19.07 8.53
C ALA A 14 7.70 18.55 7.16
N ILE A 15 7.17 19.42 6.31
CA ILE A 15 6.72 19.05 4.95
C ILE A 15 7.92 18.63 4.08
N CYS A 16 9.01 19.40 4.09
CA CYS A 16 10.19 19.10 3.28
C CYS A 16 10.90 17.79 3.68
N LEU A 17 10.76 17.35 4.93
CA LEU A 17 11.35 16.10 5.42
C LEU A 17 10.47 14.87 5.13
N GLY A 18 9.17 15.04 4.88
CA GLY A 18 8.23 13.94 4.65
C GLY A 18 8.13 13.45 3.20
N SER A 19 8.61 14.22 2.23
CA SER A 19 8.40 13.93 0.80
C SER A 19 9.34 12.87 0.21
N TRP A 20 10.46 12.56 0.88
CA TRP A 20 11.52 11.71 0.30
C TRP A 20 11.22 10.20 0.36
N ALA A 21 10.20 9.77 1.12
CA ALA A 21 9.86 8.36 1.27
C ALA A 21 8.89 7.84 0.20
N GLN A 22 8.24 8.72 -0.58
CA GLN A 22 7.23 8.33 -1.58
C GLN A 22 7.76 8.27 -3.01
N ASP A 23 8.85 8.98 -3.32
CA ASP A 23 9.35 9.10 -4.71
C ASP A 23 9.84 7.76 -5.31
N ASP A 24 10.15 6.76 -4.49
CA ASP A 24 10.66 5.45 -4.91
C ASP A 24 9.61 4.32 -4.91
N MET A 25 8.32 4.63 -4.83
CA MET A 25 7.25 3.62 -4.94
C MET A 25 6.90 3.30 -6.40
N ASN A 26 7.86 2.72 -7.12
CA ASN A 26 7.61 2.24 -8.48
C ASN A 26 6.66 1.04 -8.46
N GLU A 27 5.69 1.04 -9.37
CA GLU A 27 4.86 -0.12 -9.61
C GLU A 27 5.72 -1.23 -10.25
N VAL A 28 5.83 -2.36 -9.54
CA VAL A 28 6.63 -3.52 -10.00
C VAL A 28 5.81 -4.43 -10.90
N TRP A 29 4.51 -4.58 -10.61
CA TRP A 29 3.56 -5.36 -11.39
C TRP A 29 2.12 -4.92 -11.07
N GLU A 30 1.21 -5.19 -12.01
CA GLU A 30 -0.24 -4.97 -11.86
C GLU A 30 -0.98 -6.26 -12.19
N ILE A 31 -2.01 -6.62 -11.40
CA ILE A 31 -2.92 -7.72 -11.72
C ILE A 31 -4.38 -7.30 -11.59
N GLY A 32 -5.21 -7.73 -12.53
CA GLY A 32 -6.66 -7.58 -12.46
C GLY A 32 -7.28 -8.72 -11.66
N LEU A 33 -7.92 -8.40 -10.53
CA LEU A 33 -8.69 -9.36 -9.75
C LEU A 33 -10.14 -9.41 -10.24
N GLU A 34 -10.72 -10.61 -10.26
CA GLU A 34 -12.13 -10.82 -10.64
C GLU A 34 -13.14 -10.35 -9.58
N HIS A 35 -12.67 -9.78 -8.47
CA HIS A 35 -13.50 -9.23 -7.41
C HIS A 35 -12.88 -7.97 -6.84
N GLN A 36 -13.70 -7.14 -6.20
CA GLN A 36 -13.22 -5.97 -5.47
C GLN A 36 -12.39 -6.41 -4.26
N GLY A 37 -11.21 -5.82 -4.09
CA GLY A 37 -10.41 -5.98 -2.87
C GLY A 37 -10.91 -5.01 -1.80
N GLU A 38 -11.70 -5.48 -0.85
CA GLU A 38 -12.16 -4.70 0.30
C GLU A 38 -11.20 -4.84 1.49
N MET A 39 -10.54 -5.99 1.57
CA MET A 39 -9.59 -6.35 2.61
C MET A 39 -8.29 -6.81 1.95
N THR A 40 -7.16 -6.32 2.44
CA THR A 40 -5.83 -6.71 1.96
C THR A 40 -4.96 -7.10 3.14
N GLY A 41 -4.06 -8.05 2.94
CA GLY A 41 -3.04 -8.37 3.92
C GLY A 41 -1.81 -9.03 3.32
N VAL A 42 -0.72 -8.94 4.06
CA VAL A 42 0.58 -9.53 3.71
C VAL A 42 0.82 -10.71 4.66
N GLY A 43 1.27 -11.83 4.11
CA GLY A 43 1.68 -12.99 4.89
C GLY A 43 2.85 -12.67 5.80
N LEU A 44 3.03 -13.45 6.87
CA LEU A 44 4.08 -13.22 7.87
C LEU A 44 5.49 -13.27 7.29
N GLU A 45 5.69 -14.11 6.27
CA GLU A 45 6.96 -14.27 5.57
C GLU A 45 7.16 -13.26 4.42
N GLY A 46 6.17 -12.39 4.15
CA GLY A 46 6.27 -11.34 3.13
C GLY A 46 6.26 -11.79 1.67
N GLU A 47 6.31 -13.09 1.38
CA GLU A 47 6.31 -13.64 0.01
C GLU A 47 4.94 -13.63 -0.67
N ILE A 48 3.87 -13.63 0.14
CA ILE A 48 2.50 -13.80 -0.35
C ILE A 48 1.62 -12.71 0.24
N SER A 49 0.72 -12.17 -0.58
CA SER A 49 -0.35 -11.29 -0.11
C SER A 49 -1.71 -11.83 -0.54
N TYR A 50 -2.75 -11.31 0.10
CA TYR A 50 -4.13 -11.65 -0.22
C TYR A 50 -4.98 -10.40 -0.34
N ALA A 51 -5.96 -10.47 -1.23
CA ALA A 51 -7.04 -9.52 -1.37
C ALA A 51 -8.37 -10.28 -1.26
N ALA A 52 -9.31 -9.75 -0.48
CA ALA A 52 -10.61 -10.36 -0.25
C ALA A 52 -11.74 -9.33 -0.40
N SER A 53 -12.87 -9.79 -0.95
CA SER A 53 -14.19 -9.17 -0.81
C SER A 53 -15.01 -9.98 0.19
N ASP A 54 -16.20 -9.52 0.55
CA ASP A 54 -17.28 -10.24 1.26
C ASP A 54 -17.58 -11.71 0.84
N LYS A 55 -17.17 -12.16 -0.35
CA LYS A 55 -17.55 -13.46 -0.94
C LYS A 55 -16.40 -14.20 -1.61
N LYS A 56 -15.26 -13.55 -1.80
CA LYS A 56 -14.14 -14.12 -2.58
C LYS A 56 -12.81 -13.65 -2.02
N MET A 57 -11.83 -14.54 -2.01
CA MET A 57 -10.47 -14.25 -1.61
C MET A 57 -9.50 -14.75 -2.68
N THR A 58 -8.51 -13.92 -2.98
CA THR A 58 -7.42 -14.22 -3.90
C THR A 58 -6.09 -14.05 -3.19
N VAL A 59 -5.20 -15.02 -3.39
CA VAL A 59 -3.84 -15.06 -2.85
C VAL A 59 -2.86 -15.00 -4.01
N PHE A 60 -1.86 -14.14 -3.94
CA PHE A 60 -0.88 -13.90 -5.00
C PHE A 60 0.54 -13.76 -4.45
N ASN A 61 1.52 -14.09 -5.29
CA ASN A 61 2.94 -13.95 -4.97
C ASN A 61 3.35 -12.46 -5.10
N ASN A 62 4.11 -11.95 -4.14
CA ASN A 62 4.58 -10.57 -4.13
C ASN A 62 5.76 -10.33 -5.10
N ASP A 63 6.49 -11.38 -5.49
CA ASP A 63 7.63 -11.27 -6.40
C ASP A 63 7.20 -10.93 -7.84
N ASP A 64 6.11 -11.53 -8.31
CA ASP A 64 5.68 -11.46 -9.72
C ASP A 64 4.18 -11.14 -9.91
N GLY A 65 3.43 -10.97 -8.82
CA GLY A 65 1.98 -10.72 -8.85
C GLY A 65 1.14 -11.95 -9.20
N LYS A 66 1.75 -13.12 -9.43
CA LYS A 66 1.02 -14.27 -9.95
C LYS A 66 0.00 -14.77 -8.93
N THR A 67 -1.25 -14.93 -9.37
CA THR A 67 -2.29 -15.56 -8.57
C THR A 67 -1.93 -17.00 -8.25
N ILE A 68 -1.80 -17.30 -6.97
CA ILE A 68 -1.56 -18.66 -6.45
C ILE A 68 -2.90 -19.40 -6.39
N TRP A 69 -3.93 -18.73 -5.87
CA TRP A 69 -5.24 -19.34 -5.69
C TRP A 69 -6.33 -18.30 -5.47
N THR A 70 -7.55 -18.67 -5.85
CA THR A 70 -8.76 -17.90 -5.62
C THR A 70 -9.89 -18.83 -5.18
N LYS A 71 -10.65 -18.41 -4.16
CA LYS A 71 -11.83 -19.17 -3.70
C LYS A 71 -12.95 -18.25 -3.23
N ALA A 72 -14.17 -18.68 -3.55
CA ALA A 72 -15.40 -18.12 -3.00
C ALA A 72 -15.78 -18.78 -1.67
N TYR A 73 -16.40 -18.02 -0.78
CA TYR A 73 -16.82 -18.47 0.54
C TYR A 73 -18.27 -18.10 0.84
#